data_AF-A0A6A3YMJ3-F1
#
_entry.id   AF-A0A6A3YMJ3-F1
#
_cell.length_a   1.000
_cell.length_b   1.000
_cell.length_c   1.000
_cell.angle_alpha   90.00
_cell.angle_beta   90.00
_cell.angle_gamma   90.00
#
_symmetry.space_group_name_H-M   'P 1'
#
loop_
_entity.id
_entity.type
_entity.pdbx_description
1 polymer ?
#
loop_
_entity_poly.entity_id
_entity_poly.type
_entity_poly.pdbx_seq_one_letter_code
_entity_poly.pdbx_strand_id
1 'polypeptide(L)'
;MDDTTAKTMLGHYARLHVMPVFLVLKRHEGHFYGVNHGEIATKWQAEGDLAFTQENCVNHSWYPDVVAHIEYSQGLLAQVDFLNDDETTNTIIIGAMERRARLDVVHDRLNLGRMDRDPYDIAILDGVLKAEADKLHALAGTGGGSAHPTGTIVAPDGDSARRNPISAQGKVARSTLERILDAINADPELVSDRAKLRHLKEENLSAIKVWLRRGHTQPRQPQFHGGTDDFLPLMTWLVMHRTALHDLLQFVPYPELIAKFLPREMLLRWGDLELYDLQIATMRQLVNHEEVPIPAKEYCRSWVAACTTEDGSTRDRQLAKDPQRWLRLRGLYTAAPMCSCPPGVTEDCWRVLHTLPHVVWAWSVTPWGTYPRTQLGSIYQVHPAVQQAC
;
A
#
# COMPACT_ATOMS: atom_id res chain seq x y z
N MET A 1 20.91 12.61 8.55
CA MET A 1 21.03 12.19 9.96
C MET A 1 21.66 10.80 9.95
N ASP A 2 22.76 10.60 10.65
CA ASP A 2 23.36 9.26 10.78
C ASP A 2 22.63 8.44 11.86
N ASP A 3 22.89 7.13 11.90
CA ASP A 3 22.22 6.18 12.81
C ASP A 3 22.49 6.52 14.28
N THR A 4 23.69 7.00 14.59
CA THR A 4 24.08 7.42 15.95
C THR A 4 23.26 8.62 16.42
N THR A 5 23.12 9.65 15.58
CA THR A 5 22.33 10.85 15.88
C THR A 5 20.85 10.49 16.03
N ALA A 6 20.34 9.61 15.17
CA ALA A 6 18.96 9.12 15.26
C ALA A 6 18.71 8.35 16.57
N LYS A 7 19.61 7.43 16.95
CA LYS A 7 19.50 6.70 18.23
C LYS A 7 19.56 7.60 19.45
N THR A 8 20.45 8.59 19.45
CA THR A 8 20.53 9.60 20.53
C THR A 8 19.24 10.39 20.62
N MET A 9 18.71 10.87 19.49
CA MET A 9 17.43 11.58 19.43
C MET A 9 16.27 10.74 19.98
N LEU A 10 16.18 9.46 19.57
CA LEU A 10 15.19 8.51 20.09
C LEU A 10 15.34 8.26 21.60
N GLY A 11 16.58 8.27 22.10
CA GLY A 11 16.84 8.19 23.54
C GLY A 11 16.23 9.34 24.32
N HIS A 12 16.36 10.58 23.84
CA HIS A 12 15.75 11.74 24.49
C HIS A 12 14.21 11.71 24.45
N TYR A 13 13.63 11.25 23.34
CA TYR A 13 12.19 11.02 23.21
C TYR A 13 11.68 9.98 24.23
N ALA A 14 12.33 8.82 24.30
CA ALA A 14 11.97 7.76 25.22
C ALA A 14 12.07 8.19 26.70
N ARG A 15 13.05 9.01 27.07
CA ARG A 15 13.25 9.51 28.45
C ARG A 15 12.15 10.40 28.99
N LEU A 16 11.34 11.01 28.12
CA LEU A 16 10.16 11.78 28.52
C LEU A 16 8.84 11.07 28.17
N HIS A 17 8.91 9.78 27.82
CA HIS A 17 7.75 8.98 27.40
C HIS A 17 6.98 9.63 26.24
N VAL A 18 7.73 10.22 25.31
CA VAL A 18 7.20 10.82 24.09
C VAL A 18 7.80 10.10 22.91
N MET A 19 6.97 9.70 21.96
CA MET A 19 7.42 9.09 20.72
C MET A 19 6.70 9.85 19.60
N PRO A 20 7.39 10.70 18.83
CA PRO A 20 6.79 11.33 17.66
C PRO A 20 6.35 10.23 16.69
N VAL A 21 5.26 10.46 15.95
CA VAL A 21 4.95 9.57 14.83
C VAL A 21 6.01 9.83 13.76
N PHE A 22 6.92 8.88 13.59
CA PHE A 22 7.93 8.94 12.53
C PHE A 22 7.87 7.68 11.68
N LEU A 23 8.12 7.85 10.40
CA LEU A 23 8.24 6.76 9.44
C LEU A 23 9.71 6.36 9.36
N VAL A 24 10.07 5.19 9.87
CA VAL A 24 11.44 4.69 9.75
C VAL A 24 11.61 3.98 8.42
N LEU A 25 12.35 4.57 7.49
CA LEU A 25 12.79 3.87 6.27
C LEU A 25 14.03 3.03 6.57
N LYS A 26 13.87 1.72 6.65
CA LYS A 26 15.04 0.83 6.65
C LYS A 26 15.51 0.60 5.22
N ARG A 27 16.61 1.26 4.85
CA ARG A 27 17.14 1.29 3.47
C ARG A 27 17.41 -0.09 2.83
N HIS A 28 17.69 -1.10 3.65
CA HIS A 28 17.93 -2.49 3.21
C HIS A 28 16.66 -3.32 3.10
N GLU A 29 15.59 -2.92 3.79
CA GLU A 29 14.29 -3.60 3.78
C GLU A 29 13.30 -2.87 2.85
N GLY A 30 13.47 -1.57 2.59
CA GLY A 30 12.57 -0.79 1.75
C GLY A 30 11.17 -0.57 2.35
N HIS A 31 11.04 -0.71 3.68
CA HIS A 31 9.77 -0.59 4.42
C HIS A 31 9.77 0.64 5.32
N PHE A 32 8.59 1.22 5.53
CA PHE A 32 8.30 2.17 6.59
C PHE A 32 7.66 1.45 7.78
N TYR A 33 8.23 1.63 8.97
CA TYR A 33 7.63 1.13 10.20
C TYR A 33 6.88 2.27 10.90
N GLY A 34 5.59 2.06 11.18
CA GLY A 34 4.86 2.80 12.20
C GLY A 34 4.98 2.05 13.52
N VAL A 35 5.54 2.68 14.55
CA VAL A 35 5.73 2.01 15.84
C VAL A 35 4.49 2.26 16.70
N ASN A 36 3.59 1.29 16.78
CA ASN A 36 2.48 1.30 17.74
C ASN A 36 2.89 0.46 18.97
N HIS A 37 3.13 1.12 20.10
CA HIS A 37 3.63 0.49 21.33
C HIS A 37 2.51 -0.04 22.26
N GLY A 38 1.35 -0.43 21.72
CA GLY A 38 0.30 -1.11 22.50
C GLY A 38 -0.05 -0.41 23.82
N GLU A 39 -0.12 -1.15 24.93
CA GLU A 39 -0.44 -0.60 26.26
C GLU A 39 0.57 0.45 26.76
N ILE A 40 1.84 0.42 26.32
CA ILE A 40 2.86 1.40 26.70
C ILE A 40 2.53 2.76 26.09
N ALA A 41 2.06 2.79 24.84
CA ALA A 41 1.64 4.03 24.18
C ALA A 41 0.45 4.67 24.91
N THR A 42 -0.52 3.86 25.34
CA THR A 42 -1.68 4.31 26.12
C THR A 42 -1.24 4.84 27.48
N LYS A 43 -0.32 4.15 28.18
CA LYS A 43 0.23 4.63 29.46
C LYS A 43 0.96 5.96 29.30
N TRP A 44 1.82 6.07 28.29
CA TRP A 44 2.56 7.31 28.00
C TRP A 44 1.64 8.47 27.62
N GLN A 45 0.49 8.20 26.98
CA GLN A 45 -0.53 9.21 26.71
C GLN A 45 -1.26 9.65 27.99
N ALA A 46 -1.47 8.74 28.95
CA ALA A 46 -2.15 9.02 30.21
C ALA A 46 -1.31 9.86 31.19
N GLU A 47 0.00 9.63 31.24
CA GLU A 47 0.90 10.40 32.12
C GLU A 47 0.84 11.91 31.86
N GLY A 48 0.64 12.68 32.94
CA GLY A 48 0.51 14.13 32.89
C GLY A 48 -0.83 14.65 32.37
N ASP A 49 -1.79 13.77 32.04
CA ASP A 49 -3.14 14.12 31.60
C ASP A 49 -4.19 13.38 32.45
N LEU A 50 -4.60 14.01 33.55
CA LEU A 50 -5.55 13.42 34.50
C LEU A 50 -6.94 13.19 33.86
N ALA A 51 -7.38 14.10 32.99
CA ALA A 51 -8.68 13.99 32.32
C ALA A 51 -8.71 12.76 31.40
N PHE A 52 -7.72 12.64 30.51
CA PHE A 52 -7.60 11.46 29.64
C PHE A 52 -7.47 10.16 30.44
N THR A 53 -6.66 10.17 31.50
CA THR A 53 -6.43 9.00 32.37
C THR A 53 -7.72 8.51 33.02
N GLN A 54 -8.53 9.42 33.56
CA GLN A 54 -9.80 9.10 34.21
C GLN A 54 -10.88 8.64 33.21
N GLU A 55 -10.91 9.21 32.02
CA GLU A 55 -11.91 8.87 31.00
C GLU A 55 -11.62 7.53 30.30
N ASN A 56 -10.34 7.20 30.08
CA ASN A 56 -9.95 6.13 29.16
C ASN A 56 -9.18 4.97 29.81
N CYS A 57 -8.60 5.16 31.00
CA CYS A 57 -7.58 4.23 31.50
C CYS A 57 -7.90 3.47 32.79
N VAL A 58 -9.10 3.65 33.37
CA VAL A 58 -9.51 3.09 34.68
C VAL A 58 -9.36 1.56 34.77
N ASN A 59 -9.51 0.85 33.65
CA ASN A 59 -9.42 -0.62 33.61
C ASN A 59 -7.99 -1.17 33.52
N HIS A 60 -6.97 -0.31 33.40
CA HIS A 60 -5.57 -0.75 33.35
C HIS A 60 -4.99 -0.94 34.75
N SER A 61 -4.15 -1.98 34.92
CA SER A 61 -3.53 -2.32 36.21
C SER A 61 -2.61 -1.23 36.75
N TRP A 62 -2.01 -0.39 35.88
CA TRP A 62 -1.12 0.72 36.25
C TRP A 62 -1.84 2.05 36.52
N TYR A 63 -3.17 2.10 36.37
CA TYR A 63 -3.95 3.32 36.54
C TYR A 63 -3.71 4.02 37.90
N PRO A 64 -3.73 3.32 39.06
CA PRO A 64 -3.52 3.97 40.35
C PRO A 64 -2.14 4.63 40.47
N ASP A 65 -1.11 3.99 39.90
CA ASP A 65 0.26 4.48 39.93
C ASP A 65 0.41 5.77 39.11
N VAL A 66 -0.25 5.83 37.94
CA VAL A 66 -0.22 7.03 37.08
C VAL A 66 -0.95 8.19 37.75
N VAL A 67 -2.11 7.96 38.35
CA VAL A 67 -2.85 9.00 39.08
C VAL A 67 -2.01 9.55 40.24
N ALA A 68 -1.46 8.66 41.08
CA ALA A 68 -0.60 9.08 42.19
C ALA A 68 0.65 9.83 41.71
N HIS A 69 1.24 9.42 40.59
CA HIS A 69 2.40 10.09 40.00
C HIS A 69 2.05 11.49 39.48
N ILE A 70 0.86 11.67 38.89
CA ILE A 70 0.37 12.98 38.44
C ILE A 70 0.21 13.92 39.63
N GLU A 71 -0.49 13.48 40.67
CA GLU A 71 -0.72 14.28 41.88
C GLU A 71 0.59 14.69 42.56
N TYR A 72 1.54 13.76 42.69
CA TYR A 72 2.86 14.04 43.24
C TYR A 72 3.63 15.10 42.42
N SER A 73 3.59 14.98 41.10
CA SER A 73 4.46 15.78 40.21
C SER A 73 3.93 17.18 39.96
N GLN A 74 2.60 17.38 39.95
CA GLN A 74 1.98 18.69 39.73
C GLN A 74 2.47 19.76 40.74
N GLY A 75 2.69 19.38 42.00
CA GLY A 75 3.18 20.29 43.04
C GLY A 75 4.65 20.67 42.92
N LEU A 76 5.42 19.95 42.09
CA LEU A 76 6.88 20.10 41.98
C LEU A 76 7.31 20.79 40.67
N LEU A 77 6.43 20.85 39.67
CA LEU A 77 6.76 21.33 38.32
C LEU A 77 7.36 22.75 38.29
N ALA A 78 6.92 23.65 39.17
CA ALA A 78 7.41 25.02 39.24
C ALA A 78 8.89 25.15 39.71
N GLN A 79 9.45 24.08 40.28
CA GLN A 79 10.82 24.05 40.82
C GLN A 79 11.80 23.35 39.87
N VAL A 80 11.32 22.90 38.71
CA VAL A 80 12.08 22.11 37.75
C VAL A 80 12.58 22.98 36.60
N ASP A 81 13.87 22.86 36.29
CA ASP A 81 14.42 23.38 35.03
C ASP A 81 14.21 22.33 33.92
N PHE A 82 13.35 22.64 32.96
CA PHE A 82 12.97 21.72 31.89
C PHE A 82 14.13 21.33 30.98
N LEU A 83 15.25 22.08 30.97
CA LEU A 83 16.41 21.76 30.14
C LEU A 83 17.33 20.69 30.74
N ASN A 84 17.21 20.39 32.04
CA ASN A 84 18.01 19.35 32.68
C ASN A 84 17.49 17.95 32.33
N ASP A 85 18.33 17.12 31.70
CA ASP A 85 17.99 15.74 31.33
C ASP A 85 18.54 14.72 32.35
N ASP A 86 18.04 14.82 33.59
CA ASP A 86 18.29 13.86 34.66
C ASP A 86 16.99 13.13 35.07
N GLU A 87 17.15 11.96 35.70
CA GLU A 87 16.03 11.08 36.06
C GLU A 87 15.00 11.76 36.98
N THR A 88 15.45 12.61 37.90
CA THR A 88 14.59 13.26 38.89
C THR A 88 13.71 14.29 38.19
N THR A 89 14.33 15.13 37.37
CA THR A 89 13.66 16.13 36.54
C THR A 89 12.68 15.46 35.57
N ASN A 90 13.12 14.40 34.87
CA ASN A 90 12.30 13.70 33.90
C ASN A 90 11.08 13.02 34.54
N THR A 91 11.22 12.43 35.73
CA THR A 91 10.11 11.84 36.49
C THR A 91 9.03 12.90 36.75
N ILE A 92 9.41 14.08 37.26
CA ILE A 92 8.46 15.17 37.53
C ILE A 92 7.78 15.65 36.24
N ILE A 93 8.54 15.83 35.16
CA ILE A 93 8.00 16.25 33.86
C ILE A 93 6.99 15.23 33.33
N ILE A 94 7.28 13.93 33.44
CA ILE A 94 6.39 12.85 33.01
C ILE A 94 5.04 12.90 33.76
N GLY A 95 5.08 13.08 35.09
CA GLY A 95 3.85 13.12 35.88
C GLY A 95 3.06 14.43 35.74
N ALA A 96 3.71 15.55 35.44
CA ALA A 96 3.08 16.87 35.50
C ALA A 96 2.69 17.49 34.14
N MET A 97 3.14 16.92 33.02
CA MET A 97 2.92 17.49 31.69
C MET A 97 2.31 16.48 30.72
N GLU A 98 1.29 16.89 29.97
CA GLU A 98 0.74 16.09 28.88
C GLU A 98 1.82 15.69 27.86
N ARG A 99 1.63 14.55 27.18
CA ARG A 99 2.60 14.00 26.22
C ARG A 99 3.04 15.01 25.15
N ARG A 100 2.14 15.87 24.67
CA ARG A 100 2.47 16.88 23.65
C ARG A 100 3.38 17.98 24.21
N ALA A 101 3.14 18.45 25.43
CA ALA A 101 4.00 19.45 26.07
C ALA A 101 5.39 18.88 26.36
N ARG A 102 5.49 17.60 26.72
CA ARG A 102 6.76 16.88 26.86
C ARG A 102 7.55 16.81 25.55
N LEU A 103 6.87 16.71 24.39
CA LEU A 103 7.53 16.74 23.08
C LEU A 103 8.21 18.09 22.82
N ASP A 104 7.59 19.21 23.22
CA ASP A 104 8.21 20.53 23.11
C ASP A 104 9.48 20.62 23.95
N VAL A 105 9.48 20.05 25.17
CA VAL A 105 10.67 20.00 26.04
C VAL A 105 11.81 19.22 25.38
N VAL A 106 11.52 18.06 24.75
CA VAL A 106 12.55 17.31 24.01
C VAL A 106 13.10 18.14 22.84
N HIS A 107 12.24 18.85 22.11
CA HIS A 107 12.67 19.70 21.00
C HIS A 107 13.57 20.84 21.48
N ASP A 108 13.22 21.50 22.58
CA ASP A 108 14.03 22.55 23.18
C ASP A 108 15.41 22.01 23.61
N ARG A 109 15.46 20.86 24.30
CA ARG A 109 16.73 20.21 24.71
C ARG A 109 17.62 19.86 23.52
N LEU A 110 17.03 19.48 22.40
CA LEU A 110 17.72 19.13 21.17
C LEU A 110 17.97 20.32 20.23
N ASN A 111 17.56 21.54 20.61
CA ASN A 111 17.58 22.73 19.76
C ASN A 111 16.85 22.53 18.41
N LEU A 112 15.72 21.81 18.43
CA LEU A 112 14.85 21.60 17.28
C LEU A 112 13.68 22.61 17.30
N GLY A 113 13.17 22.95 16.12
CA GLY A 113 11.93 23.73 16.02
C GLY A 113 10.75 22.98 16.63
N ARG A 114 9.93 23.67 17.42
CA ARG A 114 8.68 23.11 17.96
C ARG A 114 7.68 22.86 16.82
N MET A 115 6.89 21.79 16.95
CA MET A 115 5.89 21.42 15.95
C MET A 115 4.57 22.18 16.17
N ASP A 116 3.78 22.37 15.12
CA ASP A 116 2.45 22.96 15.25
C ASP A 116 1.54 22.12 16.17
N ARG A 117 0.60 22.80 16.84
CA ARG A 117 -0.29 22.22 17.85
C ARG A 117 -1.65 21.78 17.29
N ASP A 118 -1.84 21.90 15.98
CA ASP A 118 -3.13 21.58 15.37
C ASP A 118 -3.41 20.07 15.47
N PRO A 119 -4.61 19.66 15.92
CA PRO A 119 -5.00 18.26 15.91
C PRO A 119 -5.00 17.74 14.47
N TYR A 120 -4.14 16.75 14.20
CA TYR A 120 -4.03 16.15 12.89
C TYR A 120 -5.20 15.20 12.64
N ASP A 121 -5.95 15.45 11.56
CA ASP A 121 -6.97 14.52 11.10
C ASP A 121 -6.29 13.25 10.53
N ILE A 122 -6.50 12.13 11.21
CA ILE A 122 -5.94 10.82 10.84
C ILE A 122 -6.41 10.39 9.44
N ALA A 123 -7.60 10.82 9.00
CA ALA A 123 -8.09 10.51 7.66
C ALA A 123 -7.32 11.29 6.57
N ILE A 124 -6.91 12.52 6.86
CA ILE A 124 -6.03 13.31 5.98
C ILE A 124 -4.64 12.68 5.95
N LEU A 125 -4.15 12.21 7.11
CA LEU A 125 -2.85 11.56 7.22
C LEU A 125 -2.76 10.30 6.35
N ASP A 126 -3.79 9.45 6.32
CA ASP A 126 -3.78 8.22 5.52
C ASP A 126 -3.69 8.50 4.01
N GLY A 127 -4.41 9.53 3.54
CA GLY A 127 -4.32 10.01 2.15
C GLY A 127 -2.97 10.64 1.81
N VAL A 128 -2.43 11.49 2.69
CA VAL A 128 -1.13 12.15 2.52
C VAL A 128 0.02 11.15 2.60
N LEU A 129 -0.04 10.17 3.52
CA LEU A 129 0.94 9.10 3.65
C LEU A 129 0.96 8.21 2.42
N LYS A 130 -0.22 7.86 1.87
CA LYS A 130 -0.30 7.10 0.62
C LYS A 130 0.25 7.90 -0.56
N ALA A 131 -0.12 9.17 -0.68
CA ALA A 131 0.40 10.05 -1.74
C ALA A 131 1.92 10.24 -1.64
N GLU A 132 2.46 10.42 -0.44
CA GLU A 132 3.91 10.54 -0.24
C GLU A 132 4.62 9.20 -0.43
N ALA A 133 4.03 8.07 -0.06
CA ALA A 133 4.56 6.73 -0.36
C ALA A 133 4.58 6.45 -1.88
N ASP A 134 3.51 6.80 -2.60
CA ASP A 134 3.41 6.67 -4.06
C ASP A 134 4.46 7.57 -4.75
N LYS A 135 4.65 8.79 -4.25
CA LYS A 135 5.68 9.73 -4.71
C LYS A 135 7.10 9.21 -4.44
N LEU A 136 7.36 8.69 -3.25
CA LEU A 136 8.65 8.08 -2.91
C LEU A 136 8.92 6.82 -3.74
N HIS A 137 7.90 6.03 -4.07
CA HIS A 137 7.99 4.91 -5.01
C HIS A 137 8.30 5.36 -6.44
N ALA A 138 7.65 6.42 -6.92
CA ALA A 138 7.96 7.01 -8.22
C ALA A 138 9.42 7.51 -8.29
N LEU A 139 9.89 8.17 -7.22
CA LEU A 139 11.26 8.66 -7.10
C LEU A 139 12.30 7.53 -6.95
N ALA A 140 11.94 6.42 -6.30
CA ALA A 140 12.80 5.23 -6.20
C ALA A 140 12.89 4.47 -7.54
N GLY A 141 11.87 4.57 -8.40
CA GLY A 141 11.90 4.09 -9.78
C GLY A 141 12.80 4.92 -10.71
N THR A 142 13.20 6.11 -10.30
CA THR A 142 14.09 7.04 -11.02
C THR A 142 15.44 7.21 -10.31
N GLY A 143 16.04 6.11 -9.83
CA GLY A 143 17.47 6.12 -9.53
C GLY A 143 18.25 6.26 -10.85
N GLY A 144 18.79 7.42 -11.23
CA GLY A 144 19.04 8.63 -10.45
C GLY A 144 18.35 9.89 -10.95
N GLY A 145 18.39 10.94 -10.11
CA GLY A 145 18.39 12.34 -10.54
C GLY A 145 17.05 13.08 -10.64
N SER A 146 16.66 13.68 -9.51
CA SER A 146 16.00 15.00 -9.38
C SER A 146 14.72 15.36 -10.17
N ALA A 147 13.63 15.47 -9.40
CA ALA A 147 12.58 16.53 -9.39
C ALA A 147 11.67 16.77 -10.62
N HIS A 148 10.45 16.21 -10.54
CA HIS A 148 9.09 16.75 -10.79
C HIS A 148 8.86 17.98 -11.71
N PRO A 149 7.75 18.02 -12.50
CA PRO A 149 6.40 17.73 -12.01
C PRO A 149 5.56 16.71 -12.80
N THR A 150 4.68 16.08 -12.03
CA THR A 150 3.74 15.03 -12.37
C THR A 150 2.51 15.59 -13.09
N GLY A 151 2.07 14.90 -14.14
CA GLY A 151 0.68 14.98 -14.58
C GLY A 151 -0.19 14.28 -13.53
N THR A 152 -1.02 15.07 -12.86
CA THR A 152 -2.03 14.61 -11.91
C THR A 152 -3.01 13.70 -12.64
N ILE A 153 -2.95 12.39 -12.39
CA ILE A 153 -4.17 11.59 -12.45
C ILE A 153 -4.93 12.01 -11.20
N VAL A 154 -5.88 12.92 -11.40
CA VAL A 154 -6.87 13.28 -10.39
C VAL A 154 -7.64 11.99 -10.10
N ALA A 155 -7.34 11.35 -8.96
CA ALA A 155 -8.30 10.45 -8.35
C ALA A 155 -9.54 11.30 -8.05
N PRO A 156 -10.73 10.90 -8.51
CA PRO A 156 -11.93 11.67 -8.22
C PRO A 156 -12.11 11.76 -6.70
N ASP A 157 -12.29 12.99 -6.21
CA ASP A 157 -12.86 13.23 -4.88
C ASP A 157 -14.14 12.41 -4.74
N GLY A 158 -14.16 11.51 -3.76
CA GLY A 158 -15.31 10.66 -3.49
C GLY A 158 -14.93 9.48 -2.61
N ASP A 159 -15.02 9.68 -1.29
CA ASP A 159 -15.14 8.62 -0.28
C ASP A 159 -14.08 7.50 -0.41
N SER A 160 -12.85 7.80 0.03
CA SER A 160 -11.68 6.93 0.06
C SER A 160 -12.04 5.44 0.07
N ALA A 161 -11.67 4.73 -1.02
CA ALA A 161 -11.96 3.32 -1.29
C ALA A 161 -11.68 2.39 -0.09
N ARG A 162 -12.63 2.28 0.83
CA ARG A 162 -12.62 1.32 1.92
C ARG A 162 -13.15 0.00 1.38
N ARG A 163 -12.33 -1.04 1.48
CA ARG A 163 -12.72 -2.43 1.22
C ARG A 163 -14.02 -2.72 1.98
N ASN A 164 -14.92 -3.46 1.35
CA ASN A 164 -16.18 -3.84 1.96
C ASN A 164 -15.90 -4.61 3.28
N PRO A 165 -16.56 -4.26 4.39
CA PRO A 165 -16.35 -4.94 5.66
C PRO A 165 -16.58 -6.45 5.55
N ILE A 166 -15.71 -7.21 6.21
CA ILE A 166 -15.83 -8.68 6.31
C ILE A 166 -16.74 -9.01 7.49
N SER A 167 -17.77 -9.84 7.26
CA SER A 167 -18.63 -10.32 8.35
C SER A 167 -17.86 -11.20 9.35
N ALA A 168 -18.42 -11.42 10.54
CA ALA A 168 -17.82 -12.34 11.52
C ALA A 168 -17.64 -13.76 10.95
N GLN A 169 -18.60 -14.21 10.14
CA GLN A 169 -18.60 -15.49 9.44
C GLN A 169 -17.66 -15.50 8.23
N GLY A 170 -17.34 -14.33 7.66
CA GLY A 170 -16.37 -14.12 6.60
C GLY A 170 -14.93 -14.27 7.07
N LYS A 171 -14.58 -13.86 8.31
CA LYS A 171 -13.20 -13.93 8.85
C LYS A 171 -12.57 -15.32 8.72
N VAL A 172 -11.43 -15.41 8.04
CA VAL A 172 -10.74 -16.67 7.73
C VAL A 172 -9.30 -16.64 8.22
N ALA A 173 -8.85 -17.74 8.81
CA ALA A 173 -7.44 -17.91 9.15
C ALA A 173 -6.61 -18.06 7.87
N ARG A 174 -5.40 -17.50 7.87
CA ARG A 174 -4.50 -17.52 6.70
C ARG A 174 -4.28 -18.92 6.14
N SER A 175 -3.99 -19.90 7.01
CA SER A 175 -3.77 -21.30 6.62
C SER A 175 -4.99 -21.95 5.96
N THR A 176 -6.20 -21.55 6.33
CA THR A 176 -7.43 -22.01 5.67
C THR A 176 -7.60 -21.36 4.31
N LEU A 177 -7.29 -20.07 4.18
CA LEU A 177 -7.33 -19.39 2.89
C LEU A 177 -6.29 -19.97 1.91
N GLU A 178 -5.06 -20.23 2.37
CA GLU A 178 -4.00 -20.87 1.58
C GLU A 178 -4.45 -22.26 1.07
N ARG A 179 -4.97 -23.13 1.95
CA ARG A 179 -5.50 -24.45 1.53
C ARG A 179 -6.64 -24.34 0.51
N ILE A 180 -7.51 -23.34 0.64
CA ILE A 180 -8.56 -23.07 -0.35
C ILE A 180 -7.93 -22.63 -1.68
N LEU A 181 -6.95 -21.73 -1.65
CA LEU A 181 -6.29 -21.21 -2.85
C LEU A 181 -5.46 -22.28 -3.57
N ASP A 182 -4.85 -23.22 -2.85
CA ASP A 182 -4.07 -24.31 -3.42
C ASP A 182 -4.92 -25.46 -4.00
N ALA A 183 -6.22 -25.49 -3.71
CA ALA A 183 -7.09 -26.57 -4.19
C ALA A 183 -7.30 -26.52 -5.71
N ILE A 184 -6.89 -27.58 -6.42
CA ILE A 184 -6.88 -27.68 -7.89
C ILE A 184 -8.28 -27.49 -8.50
N ASN A 185 -9.31 -28.13 -7.95
CA ASN A 185 -10.62 -28.15 -8.60
C ASN A 185 -11.54 -26.99 -8.20
N ALA A 186 -11.18 -26.21 -7.16
CA ALA A 186 -11.96 -25.08 -6.61
C ALA A 186 -13.47 -25.35 -6.38
N ASP A 187 -13.90 -26.58 -6.59
CA ASP A 187 -15.24 -27.10 -6.45
C ASP A 187 -15.54 -27.13 -4.97
N PRO A 188 -16.56 -26.39 -4.51
CA PRO A 188 -16.97 -26.42 -3.12
C PRO A 188 -17.22 -27.84 -2.61
N GLU A 189 -17.56 -28.82 -3.44
CA GLU A 189 -17.80 -30.19 -2.97
C GLU A 189 -16.52 -30.98 -2.67
N LEU A 190 -15.40 -30.59 -3.27
CA LEU A 190 -14.13 -31.33 -3.22
C LEU A 190 -13.08 -30.69 -2.30
N VAL A 191 -13.36 -29.50 -1.75
CA VAL A 191 -12.44 -28.77 -0.86
C VAL A 191 -12.72 -29.09 0.60
N SER A 192 -11.68 -29.42 1.39
CA SER A 192 -11.81 -29.72 2.82
C SER A 192 -12.51 -28.60 3.62
N ASP A 193 -12.32 -27.34 3.21
CA ASP A 193 -12.92 -26.15 3.80
C ASP A 193 -14.16 -25.66 3.05
N ARG A 194 -14.92 -26.55 2.43
CA ARG A 194 -16.10 -26.25 1.59
C ARG A 194 -17.07 -25.22 2.14
N ALA A 195 -17.43 -25.35 3.41
CA ALA A 195 -18.39 -24.44 4.05
C ALA A 195 -17.79 -23.04 4.14
N LYS A 196 -16.49 -22.95 4.41
CA LYS A 196 -15.79 -21.68 4.48
C LYS A 196 -15.67 -21.05 3.10
N LEU A 197 -15.27 -21.82 2.09
CA LEU A 197 -15.22 -21.35 0.70
C LEU A 197 -16.57 -20.78 0.23
N ARG A 198 -17.70 -21.43 0.58
CA ARG A 198 -19.04 -20.92 0.27
C ARG A 198 -19.29 -19.54 0.91
N HIS A 199 -18.99 -19.38 2.20
CA HIS A 199 -19.12 -18.08 2.86
C HIS A 199 -18.22 -17.01 2.23
N LEU A 200 -16.95 -17.32 1.90
CA LEU A 200 -16.07 -16.33 1.27
C LEU A 200 -16.56 -15.89 -0.12
N LYS A 201 -17.15 -16.83 -0.89
CA LYS A 201 -17.84 -16.51 -2.14
C LYS A 201 -19.02 -15.59 -1.91
N GLU A 202 -19.89 -15.90 -0.94
CA GLU A 202 -21.05 -15.09 -0.60
C GLU A 202 -20.66 -13.66 -0.18
N GLU A 203 -19.58 -13.50 0.59
CA GLU A 203 -19.02 -12.18 0.95
C GLU A 203 -18.64 -11.37 -0.30
N ASN A 204 -17.91 -11.97 -1.24
CA ASN A 204 -17.55 -11.32 -2.50
C ASN A 204 -18.79 -11.00 -3.36
N LEU A 205 -19.74 -11.93 -3.50
CA LEU A 205 -20.95 -11.72 -4.28
C LEU A 205 -21.80 -10.58 -3.70
N SER A 206 -21.93 -10.52 -2.37
CA SER A 206 -22.61 -9.42 -1.66
C SER A 206 -21.90 -8.09 -1.90
N ALA A 207 -20.56 -8.07 -1.80
CA ALA A 207 -19.76 -6.89 -2.07
C ALA A 207 -19.92 -6.42 -3.53
N ILE A 208 -19.87 -7.31 -4.53
CA ILE A 208 -20.11 -6.94 -5.94
C ILE A 208 -21.48 -6.28 -6.10
N LYS A 209 -22.53 -6.81 -5.47
CA LYS A 209 -23.88 -6.19 -5.51
C LYS A 209 -23.92 -4.81 -4.86
N VAL A 210 -23.16 -4.59 -3.78
CA VAL A 210 -23.04 -3.27 -3.14
C VAL A 210 -22.29 -2.31 -4.06
N TRP A 211 -21.16 -2.75 -4.62
CA TRP A 211 -20.34 -1.98 -5.54
C TRP A 211 -21.14 -1.51 -6.76
N LEU A 212 -21.86 -2.41 -7.43
CA LEU A 212 -22.72 -2.08 -8.57
C LEU A 212 -23.80 -1.03 -8.24
N ARG A 213 -24.36 -1.07 -7.03
CA ARG A 213 -25.37 -0.11 -6.57
C ARG A 213 -24.80 1.29 -6.30
N ARG A 214 -23.50 1.43 -6.06
CA ARG A 214 -22.85 2.72 -5.77
C ARG A 214 -22.67 3.62 -7.00
N GLY A 215 -23.12 3.19 -8.18
CA GLY A 215 -23.20 4.07 -9.36
C GLY A 215 -22.15 3.81 -10.44
N HIS A 216 -21.46 2.66 -10.42
CA HIS A 216 -20.56 2.25 -11.51
C HIS A 216 -21.29 1.77 -12.77
N THR A 217 -22.56 2.13 -12.97
CA THR A 217 -23.35 1.77 -14.15
C THR A 217 -22.83 2.48 -15.39
N GLN A 218 -21.78 1.90 -15.97
CA GLN A 218 -21.22 2.30 -17.24
C GLN A 218 -22.08 1.75 -18.40
N PRO A 219 -22.09 2.41 -19.56
CA PRO A 219 -22.83 1.93 -20.71
C PRO A 219 -22.44 0.50 -21.07
N ARG A 220 -23.46 -0.35 -21.31
CA ARG A 220 -23.32 -1.78 -21.68
C ARG A 220 -22.73 -2.69 -20.60
N GLN A 221 -22.69 -2.27 -19.34
CA GLN A 221 -22.36 -3.16 -18.25
C GLN A 221 -23.38 -4.30 -18.11
N PRO A 222 -22.94 -5.58 -18.02
CA PRO A 222 -23.83 -6.72 -17.78
C PRO A 222 -24.58 -6.60 -16.45
N GLN A 223 -25.83 -7.05 -16.43
CA GLN A 223 -26.59 -7.17 -15.19
C GLN A 223 -26.01 -8.31 -14.33
N PHE A 224 -26.03 -8.10 -13.02
CA PHE A 224 -25.55 -9.08 -12.05
C PHE A 224 -26.55 -9.25 -10.91
N HIS A 225 -27.15 -10.43 -10.86
CA HIS A 225 -28.09 -10.94 -9.88
C HIS A 225 -27.41 -11.81 -8.82
N GLY A 226 -26.13 -12.15 -8.98
CA GLY A 226 -25.29 -12.84 -8.01
C GLY A 226 -25.18 -14.35 -8.22
N GLY A 227 -25.41 -14.83 -9.45
CA GLY A 227 -25.21 -16.23 -9.82
C GLY A 227 -23.81 -16.50 -10.39
N THR A 228 -23.63 -17.71 -10.89
CA THR A 228 -22.46 -18.08 -11.70
C THR A 228 -22.62 -17.62 -13.16
N ASP A 229 -23.85 -17.61 -13.66
CA ASP A 229 -24.17 -17.40 -15.08
C ASP A 229 -23.96 -15.94 -15.52
N ASP A 230 -24.08 -15.00 -14.59
CA ASP A 230 -23.89 -13.57 -14.75
C ASP A 230 -22.50 -13.08 -14.30
N PHE A 231 -21.79 -13.87 -13.47
CA PHE A 231 -20.42 -13.56 -13.04
C PHE A 231 -19.44 -13.49 -14.23
N LEU A 232 -19.42 -14.51 -15.08
CA LEU A 232 -18.47 -14.56 -16.19
C LEU A 232 -18.71 -13.46 -17.25
N PRO A 233 -19.96 -13.14 -17.65
CA PRO A 233 -20.24 -11.95 -18.46
C PRO A 233 -19.74 -10.66 -17.82
N LEU A 234 -20.00 -10.45 -16.52
CA LEU A 234 -19.52 -9.27 -15.79
C LEU A 234 -17.99 -9.18 -15.82
N MET A 235 -17.28 -10.27 -15.52
CA MET A 235 -15.81 -10.28 -15.55
C MET A 235 -15.25 -10.06 -16.95
N THR A 236 -15.90 -10.60 -17.99
CA THR A 236 -15.53 -10.34 -19.39
C THR A 236 -15.59 -8.85 -19.72
N TRP A 237 -16.64 -8.18 -19.26
CA TRP A 237 -16.79 -6.73 -19.42
C TRP A 237 -15.74 -5.97 -18.61
N LEU A 238 -15.52 -6.34 -17.34
CA LEU A 238 -14.56 -5.68 -16.44
C LEU A 238 -13.11 -5.78 -16.95
N VAL A 239 -12.69 -6.91 -17.52
CA VAL A 239 -11.35 -7.05 -18.12
C VAL A 239 -11.12 -6.04 -19.26
N MET A 240 -12.18 -5.64 -19.96
CA MET A 240 -12.11 -4.58 -20.97
C MET A 240 -12.21 -3.17 -20.37
N HIS A 241 -12.68 -3.03 -19.14
CA HIS A 241 -12.83 -1.76 -18.41
C HIS A 241 -11.96 -1.78 -17.16
N ARG A 242 -10.63 -1.83 -17.36
CA ARG A 242 -9.64 -2.13 -16.31
C ARG A 242 -9.73 -1.24 -15.08
N THR A 243 -10.04 0.05 -15.25
CA THR A 243 -10.27 0.96 -14.11
C THR A 243 -11.40 0.48 -13.21
N ALA A 244 -12.51 0.01 -13.79
CA ALA A 244 -13.64 -0.55 -13.03
C ALA A 244 -13.28 -1.91 -12.41
N LEU A 245 -12.46 -2.72 -13.09
CA LEU A 245 -11.94 -3.97 -12.52
C LEU A 245 -11.05 -3.70 -11.30
N HIS A 246 -10.13 -2.73 -11.38
CA HIS A 246 -9.24 -2.36 -10.28
C HIS A 246 -10.03 -1.84 -9.09
N ASP A 247 -11.01 -0.98 -9.34
CA ASP A 247 -11.90 -0.44 -8.31
C ASP A 247 -12.70 -1.56 -7.62
N LEU A 248 -13.25 -2.50 -8.39
CA LEU A 248 -13.92 -3.68 -7.83
C LEU A 248 -12.98 -4.52 -6.94
N LEU A 249 -11.75 -4.79 -7.40
CA LEU A 249 -10.78 -5.62 -6.67
C LEU A 249 -10.27 -4.96 -5.39
N GLN A 250 -10.19 -3.62 -5.38
CA GLN A 250 -9.94 -2.86 -4.15
C GLN A 250 -11.13 -2.90 -3.20
N PHE A 251 -12.35 -2.94 -3.74
CA PHE A 251 -13.58 -2.95 -2.96
C PHE A 251 -13.92 -4.33 -2.36
N VAL A 252 -13.74 -5.43 -3.08
CA VAL A 252 -14.20 -6.75 -2.61
C VAL A 252 -13.36 -7.30 -1.45
N PRO A 253 -13.92 -8.10 -0.52
CA PRO A 253 -13.17 -8.62 0.61
C PRO A 253 -12.02 -9.59 0.25
N TYR A 254 -12.22 -10.47 -0.73
CA TYR A 254 -11.28 -11.54 -1.10
C TYR A 254 -10.96 -11.53 -2.61
N PRO A 255 -10.18 -10.56 -3.09
CA PRO A 255 -9.87 -10.44 -4.52
C PRO A 255 -9.10 -11.65 -5.09
N GLU A 256 -8.34 -12.38 -4.28
CA GLU A 256 -7.65 -13.62 -4.66
C GLU A 256 -8.64 -14.69 -5.13
N LEU A 257 -9.82 -14.77 -4.49
CA LEU A 257 -10.86 -15.72 -4.88
C LEU A 257 -11.47 -15.34 -6.23
N ILE A 258 -11.62 -14.04 -6.53
CA ILE A 258 -12.07 -13.63 -7.86
C ILE A 258 -11.11 -14.18 -8.91
N ALA A 259 -9.81 -13.95 -8.74
CA ALA A 259 -8.77 -14.45 -9.64
C ALA A 259 -8.80 -15.98 -9.78
N LYS A 260 -8.91 -16.71 -8.66
CA LYS A 260 -8.97 -18.18 -8.63
C LYS A 260 -10.13 -18.75 -9.45
N PHE A 261 -11.27 -18.07 -9.49
CA PHE A 261 -12.47 -18.53 -10.20
C PHE A 261 -12.57 -18.02 -11.64
N LEU A 262 -11.60 -17.23 -12.13
CA LEU A 262 -11.54 -16.87 -13.54
C LEU A 262 -11.06 -18.05 -14.39
N PRO A 263 -11.66 -18.28 -15.57
CA PRO A 263 -11.06 -19.17 -16.56
C PRO A 263 -9.64 -18.73 -16.89
N ARG A 264 -8.72 -19.69 -17.03
CA ARG A 264 -7.30 -19.43 -17.32
C ARG A 264 -7.09 -18.46 -18.48
N GLU A 265 -7.81 -18.67 -19.58
CA GLU A 265 -7.73 -17.80 -20.77
C GLU A 265 -8.11 -16.34 -20.47
N MET A 266 -9.08 -16.12 -19.58
CA MET A 266 -9.48 -14.79 -19.16
C MET A 266 -8.44 -14.14 -18.25
N LEU A 267 -7.87 -14.89 -17.30
CA LEU A 267 -6.79 -14.42 -16.44
C LEU A 267 -5.56 -14.00 -17.26
N LEU A 268 -5.17 -14.81 -18.25
CA LEU A 268 -4.05 -14.51 -19.13
C LEU A 268 -4.33 -13.30 -20.03
N ARG A 269 -5.54 -13.19 -20.57
CA ARG A 269 -5.94 -12.02 -21.35
C ARG A 269 -5.92 -10.75 -20.52
N TRP A 270 -6.37 -10.82 -19.28
CA TRP A 270 -6.31 -9.70 -18.35
C TRP A 270 -4.86 -9.28 -18.10
N GLY A 271 -3.97 -10.22 -17.74
CA GLY A 271 -2.55 -9.93 -17.55
C GLY A 271 -1.86 -9.31 -18.77
N ASP A 272 -2.21 -9.75 -19.98
CA ASP A 272 -1.69 -9.18 -21.25
C ASP A 272 -2.13 -7.71 -21.44
N LEU A 273 -3.34 -7.36 -20.99
CA LEU A 273 -3.83 -5.98 -21.03
C LEU A 273 -3.19 -5.10 -19.95
N GLU A 274 -2.99 -5.61 -18.72
CA GLU A 274 -2.26 -4.90 -17.66
C GLU A 274 -0.80 -4.61 -18.07
N LEU A 275 -0.15 -5.59 -18.70
CA LEU A 275 1.19 -5.42 -19.25
C LEU A 275 1.23 -4.36 -20.35
N TYR A 276 0.25 -4.35 -21.25
CA TYR A 276 0.17 -3.33 -22.30
C TYR A 276 0.05 -1.93 -21.71
N ASP A 277 -0.84 -1.73 -20.74
CA ASP A 277 -1.00 -0.43 -20.07
C ASP A 277 0.28 0.02 -19.38
N LEU A 278 0.95 -0.90 -18.68
CA LEU A 278 2.25 -0.62 -18.06
C LEU A 278 3.28 -0.19 -19.10
N GLN A 279 3.37 -0.88 -20.23
CA GLN A 279 4.32 -0.58 -21.31
C GLN A 279 4.05 0.79 -21.93
N ILE A 280 2.79 1.11 -22.24
CA ILE A 280 2.39 2.40 -22.79
C ILE A 280 2.64 3.53 -21.80
N ALA A 281 2.26 3.35 -20.53
CA ALA A 281 2.51 4.31 -19.46
C ALA A 281 4.01 4.57 -19.29
N THR A 282 4.83 3.52 -19.28
CA THR A 282 6.29 3.62 -19.16
C THR A 282 6.89 4.42 -20.32
N MET A 283 6.49 4.15 -21.56
CA MET A 283 6.96 4.91 -22.72
C MET A 283 6.54 6.38 -22.63
N ARG A 284 5.29 6.67 -22.25
CA ARG A 284 4.78 8.04 -22.06
C ARG A 284 5.55 8.79 -20.95
N GLN A 285 5.91 8.11 -19.87
CA GLN A 285 6.74 8.68 -18.80
C GLN A 285 8.13 9.04 -19.31
N LEU A 286 8.79 8.16 -20.06
CA LEU A 286 10.12 8.43 -20.64
C LEU A 286 10.11 9.62 -21.61
N VAL A 287 9.03 9.83 -22.35
CA VAL A 287 8.88 11.00 -23.24
C VAL A 287 8.93 12.32 -22.46
N ASN A 288 8.38 12.34 -21.25
CA ASN A 288 8.23 13.54 -20.43
C ASN A 288 9.39 13.72 -19.43
N HIS A 289 10.20 12.70 -19.17
CA HIS A 289 11.28 12.74 -18.19
C HIS A 289 12.46 13.58 -18.68
N GLU A 290 12.95 14.53 -17.88
CA GLU A 290 13.97 15.50 -18.31
C GLU A 290 15.27 14.82 -18.75
N GLU A 291 15.77 13.89 -17.94
CA GLU A 291 17.04 13.19 -18.16
C GLU A 291 17.08 12.25 -19.37
N VAL A 292 15.94 11.93 -19.97
CA VAL A 292 15.89 11.02 -21.12
C VAL A 292 16.39 11.75 -22.38
N PRO A 293 17.39 11.21 -23.11
CA PRO A 293 17.91 11.81 -24.33
C PRO A 293 16.85 12.03 -25.41
N ILE A 294 16.99 13.11 -26.21
CA ILE A 294 16.06 13.44 -27.30
C ILE A 294 15.80 12.25 -28.25
N PRO A 295 16.83 11.51 -28.73
CA PRO A 295 16.60 10.36 -29.61
C PRO A 295 15.75 9.26 -28.96
N ALA A 296 15.90 9.04 -27.65
CA ALA A 296 15.10 8.06 -26.91
C ALA A 296 13.64 8.55 -26.74
N LYS A 297 13.44 9.86 -26.49
CA LYS A 297 12.10 10.47 -26.44
C LYS A 297 11.37 10.36 -27.77
N GLU A 298 12.03 10.69 -28.88
CA GLU A 298 11.46 10.58 -30.22
C GLU A 298 11.13 9.13 -30.58
N TYR A 299 12.01 8.20 -30.23
CA TYR A 299 11.76 6.77 -30.39
C TYR A 299 10.50 6.33 -29.62
N CYS A 300 10.37 6.71 -28.34
CA CYS A 300 9.18 6.41 -27.54
C CYS A 300 7.91 7.04 -28.12
N ARG A 301 7.95 8.31 -28.57
CA ARG A 301 6.80 8.97 -29.22
C ARG A 301 6.35 8.21 -30.46
N SER A 302 7.29 7.83 -31.32
CA SER A 302 6.98 7.08 -32.55
C SER A 302 6.38 5.70 -32.25
N TRP A 303 6.84 5.05 -31.18
CA TRP A 303 6.37 3.74 -30.78
C TRP A 303 4.96 3.81 -30.16
N VAL A 304 4.72 4.77 -29.28
CA VAL A 304 3.37 5.04 -28.74
C VAL A 304 2.41 5.40 -29.86
N ALA A 305 2.81 6.25 -30.82
CA ALA A 305 1.96 6.62 -31.97
C ALA A 305 1.63 5.43 -32.88
N ALA A 306 2.50 4.40 -32.92
CA ALA A 306 2.24 3.18 -33.68
C ALA A 306 1.25 2.23 -32.98
N CYS A 307 1.02 2.40 -31.68
CA CYS A 307 0.00 1.68 -30.91
C CYS A 307 -1.31 2.47 -30.99
N THR A 308 -2.18 2.09 -31.92
CA THR A 308 -3.27 2.96 -32.39
C THR A 308 -4.54 2.91 -31.56
N THR A 309 -4.70 1.90 -30.70
CA THR A 309 -5.91 1.70 -29.89
C THR A 309 -5.57 1.81 -28.40
N GLU A 310 -6.28 2.68 -27.69
CA GLU A 310 -6.10 2.86 -26.23
C GLU A 310 -6.42 1.58 -25.45
N ASP A 311 -7.43 0.82 -25.89
CA ASP A 311 -7.79 -0.47 -25.26
C ASP A 311 -6.78 -1.59 -25.53
N GLY A 312 -5.76 -1.34 -26.36
CA GLY A 312 -4.71 -2.29 -26.70
C GLY A 312 -5.20 -3.44 -27.55
N SER A 313 -5.31 -3.24 -28.87
CA SER A 313 -5.63 -4.33 -29.81
C SER A 313 -4.59 -5.45 -29.76
N THR A 314 -4.90 -6.66 -30.24
CA THR A 314 -3.90 -7.77 -30.26
C THR A 314 -2.62 -7.37 -30.99
N ARG A 315 -2.73 -6.59 -32.08
CA ARG A 315 -1.57 -6.04 -32.80
C ARG A 315 -0.77 -5.09 -31.91
N ASP A 316 -1.43 -4.15 -31.26
CA ASP A 316 -0.76 -3.14 -30.42
C ASP A 316 -0.05 -3.79 -29.22
N ARG A 317 -0.66 -4.83 -28.61
CA ARG A 317 -0.02 -5.59 -27.52
C ARG A 317 1.23 -6.33 -27.99
N GLN A 318 1.20 -6.96 -29.17
CA GLN A 318 2.39 -7.59 -29.76
C GLN A 318 3.48 -6.56 -30.06
N LEU A 319 3.10 -5.37 -30.53
CA LEU A 319 4.03 -4.28 -30.82
C LEU A 319 4.66 -3.69 -29.55
N ALA A 320 3.88 -3.49 -28.49
CA ALA A 320 4.33 -2.90 -27.23
C ALA A 320 5.26 -3.84 -26.45
N LYS A 321 5.09 -5.17 -26.55
CA LYS A 321 5.93 -6.14 -25.85
C LYS A 321 7.19 -6.58 -26.59
N ASP A 322 7.40 -6.13 -27.82
CA ASP A 322 8.52 -6.52 -28.68
C ASP A 322 9.88 -6.33 -27.97
N PRO A 323 10.60 -7.43 -27.63
CA PRO A 323 11.86 -7.36 -26.91
C PRO A 323 12.95 -6.57 -27.66
N GLN A 324 12.96 -6.61 -28.99
CA GLN A 324 13.97 -5.92 -29.79
C GLN A 324 13.80 -4.41 -29.72
N ARG A 325 12.56 -3.92 -29.61
CA ARG A 325 12.28 -2.50 -29.41
C ARG A 325 12.70 -2.02 -28.03
N TRP A 326 12.46 -2.82 -26.98
CA TRP A 326 12.95 -2.52 -25.64
C TRP A 326 14.49 -2.53 -25.55
N LEU A 327 15.15 -3.47 -26.25
CA LEU A 327 16.61 -3.49 -26.35
C LEU A 327 17.15 -2.27 -27.08
N ARG A 328 16.52 -1.87 -28.19
CA ARG A 328 16.90 -0.65 -28.92
C ARG A 328 16.73 0.60 -28.07
N LEU A 329 15.65 0.70 -27.30
CA LEU A 329 15.45 1.80 -26.36
C LEU A 329 16.57 1.86 -25.31
N ARG A 330 16.98 0.71 -24.75
CA ARG A 330 18.14 0.65 -23.85
C ARG A 330 19.47 1.05 -24.50
N GLY A 331 19.62 0.80 -25.80
CA GLY A 331 20.76 1.30 -26.58
C GLY A 331 20.79 2.83 -26.73
N LEU A 332 19.62 3.48 -26.69
CA LEU A 332 19.49 4.94 -26.75
C LEU A 332 19.53 5.60 -25.36
N TYR A 333 19.07 4.89 -24.33
CA TYR A 333 19.04 5.33 -22.94
C TYR A 333 19.29 4.13 -22.02
N THR A 334 20.50 3.99 -21.49
CA THR A 334 20.94 2.79 -20.75
C THR A 334 20.12 2.52 -19.49
N ALA A 335 19.60 3.56 -18.84
CA ALA A 335 18.73 3.44 -17.67
C ALA A 335 17.24 3.21 -18.01
N ALA A 336 16.89 3.02 -19.28
CA ALA A 336 15.51 2.70 -19.65
C ALA A 336 15.08 1.36 -19.01
N PRO A 337 13.87 1.29 -18.43
CA PRO A 337 13.33 0.04 -17.93
C PRO A 337 13.11 -0.96 -19.07
N MET A 338 13.16 -2.25 -18.76
CA MET A 338 12.84 -3.30 -19.72
C MET A 338 11.53 -3.97 -19.36
N CYS A 339 10.51 -3.74 -20.19
CA CYS A 339 9.15 -4.19 -19.92
C CYS A 339 8.69 -5.36 -20.81
N SER A 340 9.60 -5.97 -21.58
CA SER A 340 9.34 -7.26 -22.26
C SER A 340 9.41 -8.44 -21.28
N CYS A 341 8.95 -9.63 -21.70
CA CYS A 341 9.13 -10.84 -20.91
C CYS A 341 10.64 -11.14 -20.74
N PRO A 342 11.14 -11.29 -19.50
CA PRO A 342 12.55 -11.59 -19.26
C PRO A 342 12.88 -13.05 -19.62
N PRO A 343 14.16 -13.36 -19.91
CA PRO A 343 14.61 -14.75 -20.11
C PRO A 343 14.31 -15.63 -18.89
N GLY A 344 13.89 -16.87 -19.15
CA GLY A 344 13.57 -17.86 -18.10
C GLY A 344 12.17 -17.75 -17.51
N VAL A 345 11.36 -16.79 -17.96
CA VAL A 345 9.93 -16.66 -17.58
C VAL A 345 9.08 -17.01 -18.79
N THR A 346 8.06 -17.85 -18.62
CA THR A 346 7.13 -18.14 -19.73
C THR A 346 6.18 -16.96 -19.94
N GLU A 347 5.66 -16.81 -21.16
CA GLU A 347 4.66 -15.77 -21.48
C GLU A 347 3.42 -15.85 -20.59
N ASP A 348 2.97 -17.06 -20.25
CA ASP A 348 1.80 -17.25 -19.38
C ASP A 348 2.11 -16.82 -17.94
N CYS A 349 3.27 -17.22 -17.41
CA CYS A 349 3.75 -16.74 -16.10
C CYS A 349 3.83 -15.20 -16.10
N TRP A 350 4.41 -14.61 -17.15
CA TRP A 350 4.57 -13.16 -17.27
C TRP A 350 3.23 -12.41 -17.22
N ARG A 351 2.20 -12.94 -17.88
CA ARG A 351 0.84 -12.39 -17.80
C ARG A 351 0.24 -12.53 -16.40
N VAL A 352 0.37 -13.70 -15.77
CA VAL A 352 -0.12 -13.92 -14.40
C VAL A 352 0.51 -12.92 -13.43
N LEU A 353 1.83 -12.68 -13.53
CA LEU A 353 2.53 -11.72 -12.66
C LEU A 353 1.93 -10.31 -12.72
N HIS A 354 1.42 -9.87 -13.86
CA HIS A 354 0.81 -8.55 -14.01
C HIS A 354 -0.58 -8.45 -13.38
N THR A 355 -1.19 -9.58 -12.99
CA THR A 355 -2.46 -9.58 -12.26
C THR A 355 -2.27 -9.53 -10.74
N LEU A 356 -1.13 -10.03 -10.23
CA LEU A 356 -0.83 -10.11 -8.79
C LEU A 356 -0.98 -8.79 -8.03
N PRO A 357 -0.55 -7.62 -8.56
CA PRO A 357 -0.72 -6.33 -7.88
C PRO A 357 -2.17 -5.95 -7.59
N HIS A 358 -3.12 -6.57 -8.29
CA HIS A 358 -4.55 -6.28 -8.20
C HIS A 358 -5.30 -7.32 -7.37
N VAL A 359 -4.79 -8.55 -7.28
CA VAL A 359 -5.51 -9.66 -6.65
C VAL A 359 -4.97 -10.05 -5.28
N VAL A 360 -3.70 -9.75 -4.98
CA VAL A 360 -3.11 -10.05 -3.68
C VAL A 360 -3.49 -8.93 -2.71
N TRP A 361 -4.31 -9.25 -1.71
CA TRP A 361 -4.88 -8.29 -0.76
C TRP A 361 -3.80 -7.41 -0.10
N ALA A 362 -2.69 -8.01 0.28
CA ALA A 362 -1.59 -7.33 0.96
C ALA A 362 -0.45 -6.91 0.00
N TRP A 363 -0.68 -6.87 -1.33
CA TRP A 363 0.41 -6.68 -2.31
C TRP A 363 1.31 -5.50 -1.96
N SER A 364 0.72 -4.32 -1.74
CA SER A 364 1.45 -3.07 -1.47
C SER A 364 2.29 -3.10 -0.18
N VAL A 365 1.98 -4.00 0.75
CA VAL A 365 2.75 -4.17 2.00
C VAL A 365 3.65 -5.40 1.97
N THR A 366 3.68 -6.15 0.86
CA THR A 366 4.66 -7.22 0.65
C THR A 366 6.00 -6.66 0.18
N PRO A 367 7.13 -7.35 0.43
CA PRO A 367 8.41 -6.98 -0.15
C PRO A 367 8.43 -6.92 -1.68
N TRP A 368 7.44 -7.49 -2.37
CA TRP A 368 7.34 -7.49 -3.82
C TRP A 368 6.57 -6.29 -4.35
N GLY A 369 5.49 -5.90 -3.67
CA GLY A 369 4.66 -4.78 -4.10
C GLY A 369 5.28 -3.40 -3.87
N THR A 370 6.44 -3.36 -3.21
CA THR A 370 7.27 -2.16 -3.06
C THR A 370 8.21 -1.92 -4.25
N TYR A 371 8.41 -2.92 -5.13
CA TYR A 371 9.20 -2.77 -6.34
C TYR A 371 8.34 -2.21 -7.49
N PRO A 372 8.93 -1.43 -8.42
CA PRO A 372 8.23 -1.01 -9.63
C PRO A 372 7.67 -2.21 -10.40
N ARG A 373 6.47 -2.08 -10.95
CA ARG A 373 5.83 -3.15 -11.75
C ARG A 373 6.67 -3.55 -12.98
N THR A 374 7.53 -2.65 -13.46
CA THR A 374 8.50 -2.94 -14.53
C THR A 374 9.59 -3.95 -14.11
N GLN A 375 9.71 -4.25 -12.82
CA GLN A 375 10.70 -5.17 -12.24
C GLN A 375 10.11 -6.49 -11.74
N LEU A 376 8.85 -6.80 -12.05
CA LEU A 376 8.22 -8.08 -11.67
C LEU A 376 9.04 -9.30 -12.12
N GLY A 377 9.80 -9.17 -13.21
CA GLY A 377 10.69 -10.22 -13.71
C GLY A 377 11.82 -10.57 -12.74
N SER A 378 12.44 -9.54 -12.16
CA SER A 378 13.49 -9.71 -11.14
C SER A 378 12.92 -10.34 -9.88
N ILE A 379 11.71 -9.95 -9.49
CA ILE A 379 11.01 -10.51 -8.33
C ILE A 379 10.75 -12.02 -8.54
N TYR A 380 10.23 -12.39 -9.72
CA TYR A 380 9.99 -13.78 -10.07
C TYR A 380 11.26 -14.64 -9.98
N GLN A 381 12.40 -14.13 -10.43
CA GLN A 381 13.66 -14.89 -10.42
C GLN A 381 14.18 -15.17 -9.01
N VAL A 382 13.90 -14.29 -8.04
CA VAL A 382 14.48 -14.35 -6.69
C VAL A 382 13.53 -14.96 -5.65
N HIS A 383 12.22 -14.97 -5.90
CA HIS A 383 11.22 -15.37 -4.91
C HIS A 383 10.43 -16.63 -5.31
N PRO A 384 10.71 -17.80 -4.69
CA PRO A 384 10.00 -19.04 -4.98
C PRO A 384 8.48 -18.98 -4.81
N ALA A 385 7.99 -18.19 -3.84
CA ALA A 385 6.55 -18.01 -3.63
C ALA A 385 5.85 -17.32 -4.83
N VAL A 386 6.56 -16.44 -5.53
CA VAL A 386 6.06 -15.77 -6.75
C VAL A 386 6.14 -16.73 -7.95
N GLN A 387 7.14 -17.61 -7.97
CA GLN A 387 7.24 -18.67 -8.98
C GLN A 387 6.09 -19.68 -8.86
N GLN A 388 5.70 -20.04 -7.63
CA GLN A 388 4.59 -20.96 -7.35
C GLN A 388 3.23 -20.40 -7.80
N ALA A 389 3.08 -19.08 -7.90
CA ALA A 389 1.83 -18.46 -8.37
C ALA A 389 1.58 -18.68 -9.88
N CYS A 390 2.60 -19.11 -10.61
CA CYS A 390 2.56 -19.38 -12.04
C CYS A 390 2.53 -20.88 -12.30
#